data_AF-A0A0E9M2G4-F1
#
_entry.id   AF-A0A0E9M2G4-F1
#
_cell.length_a   1.000
_cell.length_b   1.000
_cell.length_c   1.000
_cell.angle_alpha   90.00
_cell.angle_beta   90.00
_cell.angle_gamma   90.00
#
_symmetry.space_group_name_H-M   'P 1'
#
loop_
_entity.id
_entity.type
_entity.pdbx_description
1 polymer ?
#
loop_
_entity_poly.entity_id
_entity_poly.type
_entity_poly.pdbx_seq_one_letter_code
_entity_poly.pdbx_strand_id
1 'polypeptide(L)'
;MRQTFFFFILISLITGGCVNQPLSHKLTHHEFIQVDQPAAIDSTIDAVIKPFRDSLNLSMNTVIGTSSASMRSFKPESPLSSFVADLVYDAGYQYLETQGYTRPKLVALVNVRGLRAPMPEGPVLLRNAYEMMPFENLMTAVLLSGEQMQQFFQLMAHENGDGLSGATFTLTDEGATSIRIDGRPIDESEDYWVVTSDYLAEGGDGYTIFGKSDRHLISNYTIRDLIIERIKSMSEQNQIISPEMGVRITDVR
;
A
#
# COMPACT_ATOMS: atom_id res chain seq x y z
N MET A 1 -74.27 16.91 26.33
CA MET A 1 -74.00 17.08 24.88
C MET A 1 -72.77 17.95 24.57
N ARG A 2 -72.47 19.01 25.32
CA ARG A 2 -71.36 19.93 25.00
C ARG A 2 -69.95 19.37 25.29
N GLN A 3 -69.80 18.53 26.32
CA GLN A 3 -68.51 17.89 26.64
C GLN A 3 -68.18 16.72 25.72
N THR A 4 -69.18 15.96 25.26
CA THR A 4 -68.99 14.85 24.30
C THR A 4 -68.57 15.37 22.92
N PHE A 5 -69.07 16.54 22.50
CA PHE A 5 -68.69 17.16 21.23
C PHE A 5 -67.23 17.66 21.24
N PHE A 6 -66.77 18.25 22.36
CA PHE A 6 -65.38 18.65 22.53
C PHE A 6 -64.42 17.45 22.56
N PHE A 7 -64.84 16.34 23.13
CA PHE A 7 -64.04 15.11 23.17
C PHE A 7 -63.85 14.51 21.76
N PHE A 8 -64.90 14.54 20.92
CA PHE A 8 -64.80 14.10 19.53
C PHE A 8 -63.94 15.03 18.66
N ILE A 9 -64.00 16.35 18.88
CA ILE A 9 -63.11 17.31 18.19
C ILE A 9 -61.65 17.08 18.58
N LEU A 10 -61.36 16.82 19.86
CA LEU A 10 -60.00 16.61 20.35
C LEU A 10 -59.40 15.30 19.81
N ILE A 11 -60.19 14.23 19.69
CA ILE A 11 -59.75 12.97 19.06
C ILE A 11 -59.48 13.15 17.57
N SER A 12 -60.31 13.90 16.85
CA SER A 12 -60.11 14.19 15.42
C SER A 12 -58.86 15.03 15.14
N LEU A 13 -58.43 15.87 16.10
CA LEU A 13 -57.22 16.69 15.98
C LEU A 13 -55.94 15.89 16.24
N ILE A 14 -55.99 14.82 17.03
CA ILE A 14 -54.81 13.99 17.36
C ILE A 14 -54.50 13.00 16.22
N THR A 15 -55.51 12.53 15.48
CA THR A 15 -55.30 11.58 14.37
C THR A 15 -54.94 12.25 13.03
N GLY A 16 -54.94 13.59 12.97
CA GLY A 16 -54.59 14.37 11.77
C GLY A 16 -53.11 14.76 11.68
N GLY A 17 -52.27 14.32 12.61
CA GLY A 17 -50.84 14.62 12.59
C GLY A 17 -50.14 13.94 11.41
N CYS A 18 -49.73 14.73 10.42
CA CYS A 18 -48.89 14.25 9.33
C CYS A 18 -47.59 13.63 9.90
N VAL A 19 -47.44 12.31 9.72
CA VAL A 19 -46.15 11.64 9.86
C VAL A 19 -45.26 12.20 8.77
N ASN A 20 -44.28 13.02 9.13
CA ASN A 20 -43.18 13.38 8.24
C ASN A 20 -42.43 12.10 7.91
N GLN A 21 -42.76 11.46 6.78
CA GLN A 21 -41.89 10.46 6.20
C GLN A 21 -40.53 11.15 5.96
N PRO A 22 -39.40 10.59 6.42
CA PRO A 22 -38.11 11.16 6.06
C PRO A 22 -38.07 11.21 4.54
N LEU A 23 -37.76 12.39 3.99
CA LEU A 23 -37.61 12.58 2.56
C LEU A 23 -36.40 11.76 2.12
N SER A 24 -36.62 10.47 1.86
CA SER A 24 -35.62 9.61 1.25
C SER A 24 -35.61 9.97 -0.22
N HIS A 25 -34.64 10.77 -0.62
CA HIS A 25 -34.32 10.96 -2.03
C HIS A 25 -33.84 9.60 -2.57
N LYS A 26 -34.78 8.78 -3.04
CA LYS A 26 -34.44 7.68 -3.95
C LYS A 26 -34.04 8.33 -5.27
N LEU A 27 -32.79 8.16 -5.66
CA LEU A 27 -32.35 8.39 -7.03
C LEU A 27 -33.17 7.47 -7.94
N THR A 28 -34.26 7.99 -8.50
CA THR A 28 -35.15 7.24 -9.39
C THR A 28 -34.59 7.14 -10.80
N HIS A 29 -33.66 8.03 -11.15
CA HIS A 29 -32.98 8.04 -12.43
C HIS A 29 -31.53 8.52 -12.23
N HIS A 30 -30.58 7.71 -12.65
CA HIS A 30 -29.19 8.09 -12.82
C HIS A 30 -28.80 7.65 -14.23
N GLU A 31 -28.10 8.50 -14.95
CA GLU A 31 -27.47 8.14 -16.20
C GLU A 31 -25.98 8.26 -15.98
N PHE A 32 -25.25 7.16 -16.17
CA PHE A 32 -23.81 7.20 -16.19
C PHE A 32 -23.38 7.88 -17.48
N ILE A 33 -23.00 9.15 -17.39
CA ILE A 33 -22.35 9.84 -18.49
C ILE A 33 -20.93 9.28 -18.56
N GLN A 34 -20.73 8.31 -19.45
CA GLN A 34 -19.40 7.80 -19.77
C GLN A 34 -18.58 8.91 -20.41
N VAL A 35 -17.55 9.38 -19.69
CA VAL A 35 -16.55 10.32 -20.21
C VAL A 35 -15.48 9.52 -20.97
N ASP A 36 -15.94 8.66 -21.87
CA ASP A 36 -15.11 7.67 -22.58
C ASP A 36 -14.95 8.10 -24.04
N GLN A 37 -15.85 8.94 -24.52
CA GLN A 37 -15.69 9.61 -25.80
C GLN A 37 -14.75 10.79 -25.61
N PRO A 38 -13.75 10.98 -26.50
CA PRO A 38 -13.08 12.26 -26.64
C PRO A 38 -14.11 13.26 -27.20
N ALA A 39 -15.09 13.64 -26.39
CA ALA A 39 -15.83 14.87 -26.57
C ALA A 39 -14.75 15.93 -26.79
N ALA A 40 -14.83 16.63 -27.93
CA ALA A 40 -13.80 17.51 -28.43
C ALA A 40 -13.19 18.28 -27.25
N ILE A 41 -11.93 17.96 -26.93
CA ILE A 41 -11.22 18.60 -25.82
C ILE A 41 -11.43 20.09 -26.01
N ASP A 42 -12.04 20.74 -25.03
CA ASP A 42 -12.33 22.16 -25.11
C ASP A 42 -11.01 22.90 -25.36
N SER A 43 -10.88 23.55 -26.52
CA SER A 43 -9.61 24.15 -26.93
C SER A 43 -9.15 25.26 -25.98
N THR A 44 -10.08 25.92 -25.28
CA THR A 44 -9.78 26.93 -24.28
C THR A 44 -9.20 26.26 -23.03
N ILE A 45 -9.78 25.15 -22.57
CA ILE A 45 -9.25 24.37 -21.43
C ILE A 45 -7.91 23.69 -21.78
N ASP A 46 -7.77 23.13 -22.99
CA ASP A 46 -6.50 22.53 -23.42
C ASP A 46 -5.39 23.57 -23.44
N ALA A 47 -5.64 24.76 -23.98
CA ALA A 47 -4.67 25.85 -24.00
C ALA A 47 -4.19 26.26 -22.59
N VAL A 48 -5.08 26.20 -21.59
CA VAL A 48 -4.74 26.48 -20.18
C VAL A 48 -3.87 25.35 -19.59
N ILE A 49 -4.20 24.09 -19.87
CA ILE A 49 -3.51 22.92 -19.26
C ILE A 49 -2.18 22.60 -19.98
N LYS A 50 -2.09 22.85 -21.28
CA LYS A 50 -0.96 22.49 -22.14
C LYS A 50 0.41 22.91 -21.57
N PRO A 51 0.67 24.17 -21.15
CA PRO A 51 1.99 24.53 -20.63
C PRO A 51 2.38 23.73 -19.37
N PHE A 52 1.43 23.43 -18.48
CA PHE A 52 1.69 22.61 -17.30
C PHE A 52 1.97 21.16 -17.67
N ARG A 53 1.17 20.60 -18.60
CA ARG A 53 1.36 19.24 -19.13
C ARG A 53 2.73 19.08 -19.79
N ASP A 54 3.11 20.04 -20.63
CA ASP A 54 4.40 20.04 -21.32
C ASP A 54 5.55 20.14 -20.32
N SER A 55 5.46 21.04 -19.34
CA SER A 55 6.47 21.17 -18.28
C SER A 55 6.61 19.89 -17.44
N LEU A 56 5.49 19.25 -17.07
CA LEU A 56 5.50 17.99 -16.33
C LEU A 56 6.10 16.87 -17.16
N ASN A 57 5.75 16.78 -18.45
CA ASN A 57 6.27 15.77 -19.37
C ASN A 57 7.79 15.85 -19.52
N LEU A 58 8.38 17.05 -19.49
CA LEU A 58 9.84 17.21 -19.53
C LEU A 58 10.53 16.49 -18.36
N SER A 59 10.00 16.63 -17.14
CA SER A 59 10.56 15.92 -15.97
C SER A 59 10.18 14.44 -15.98
N MET A 60 8.92 14.12 -16.21
CA MET A 60 8.37 12.77 -16.09
C MET A 60 8.91 11.78 -17.13
N ASN A 61 9.34 12.27 -18.30
CA ASN A 61 9.93 11.43 -19.35
C ASN A 61 11.46 11.29 -19.23
N THR A 62 12.05 11.71 -18.11
CA THR A 62 13.46 11.46 -17.83
C THR A 62 13.68 9.96 -17.60
N VAL A 63 14.61 9.35 -18.32
CA VAL A 63 15.08 7.98 -18.06
C VAL A 63 15.89 7.98 -16.76
N ILE A 64 15.50 7.13 -15.81
CA ILE A 64 16.17 6.99 -14.51
C ILE A 64 16.90 5.65 -14.36
N GLY A 65 16.65 4.70 -15.25
CA GLY A 65 17.36 3.42 -15.30
C GLY A 65 16.86 2.52 -16.43
N THR A 66 17.26 1.25 -16.40
CA THR A 66 16.87 0.24 -17.39
C THR A 66 16.49 -1.08 -16.70
N SER A 67 15.44 -1.73 -17.17
CA SER A 67 15.08 -3.09 -16.73
C SER A 67 15.19 -4.10 -17.88
N SER A 68 15.61 -5.32 -17.56
CA SER A 68 15.75 -6.41 -18.54
C SER A 68 14.43 -7.10 -18.89
N ALA A 69 13.37 -6.88 -18.11
CA ALA A 69 12.07 -7.50 -18.32
C ALA A 69 10.95 -6.69 -17.65
N SER A 70 9.72 -6.80 -18.13
CA SER A 70 8.58 -6.22 -17.43
C SER A 70 8.29 -7.00 -16.15
N MET A 71 8.12 -6.29 -15.03
CA MET A 71 7.81 -6.89 -13.74
C MET A 71 6.44 -6.41 -13.25
N ARG A 72 5.55 -7.36 -12.97
CA ARG A 72 4.22 -7.12 -12.39
C ARG A 72 4.22 -7.53 -10.92
N SER A 73 3.39 -6.87 -10.13
CA SER A 73 3.13 -7.29 -8.76
C SER A 73 1.97 -8.27 -8.70
N PHE A 74 2.13 -9.37 -7.96
CA PHE A 74 1.12 -10.38 -7.70
C PHE A 74 1.43 -11.13 -6.40
N LYS A 75 0.42 -11.81 -5.85
CA LYS A 75 0.52 -12.65 -4.65
C LYS A 75 0.80 -14.12 -5.05
N PRO A 76 1.43 -14.94 -4.19
CA PRO A 76 1.88 -14.58 -2.84
C PRO A 76 3.19 -13.79 -2.81
N GLU A 77 4.00 -13.91 -3.86
CA GLU A 77 5.26 -13.19 -4.02
C GLU A 77 5.48 -12.88 -5.51
N SER A 78 6.10 -11.75 -5.84
CA SER A 78 6.38 -11.35 -7.22
C SER A 78 7.71 -10.63 -7.37
N PRO A 79 8.33 -10.64 -8.57
CA PRO A 79 9.59 -9.95 -8.83
C PRO A 79 9.54 -8.47 -8.44
N LEU A 80 8.44 -7.79 -8.78
CA LEU A 80 8.30 -6.38 -8.47
C LEU A 80 8.17 -6.12 -6.96
N SER A 81 7.33 -6.88 -6.26
CA SER A 81 7.14 -6.70 -4.82
C SER A 81 8.40 -7.04 -4.03
N SER A 82 9.15 -8.05 -4.47
CA SER A 82 10.40 -8.47 -3.81
C SER A 82 11.55 -7.50 -4.08
N PHE A 83 11.65 -6.94 -5.29
CA PHE A 83 12.56 -5.83 -5.59
C PHE A 83 12.30 -4.62 -4.69
N VAL A 84 11.03 -4.21 -4.53
CA VAL A 84 10.68 -3.09 -3.66
C VAL A 84 10.84 -3.44 -2.18
N ALA A 85 10.61 -4.69 -1.77
CA ALA A 85 10.91 -5.11 -0.40
C ALA A 85 12.41 -5.05 -0.09
N ASP A 86 13.29 -5.39 -1.05
CA ASP A 86 14.74 -5.31 -0.86
C ASP A 86 15.24 -3.87 -0.69
N LEU A 87 14.78 -2.93 -1.51
CA LEU A 87 15.17 -1.53 -1.33
C LEU A 87 14.64 -0.95 -0.01
N VAL A 88 13.43 -1.35 0.42
CA VAL A 88 12.87 -0.93 1.71
C VAL A 88 13.63 -1.56 2.87
N TYR A 89 14.06 -2.82 2.74
CA TYR A 89 14.93 -3.49 3.70
C TYR A 89 16.25 -2.74 3.87
N ASP A 90 16.94 -2.46 2.76
CA ASP A 90 18.24 -1.77 2.77
C ASP A 90 18.12 -0.35 3.36
N ALA A 91 17.12 0.41 2.93
CA ALA A 91 16.85 1.76 3.45
C ALA A 91 16.48 1.73 4.93
N GLY A 92 15.67 0.75 5.34
CA GLY A 92 15.28 0.52 6.72
C GLY A 92 16.45 0.17 7.62
N TYR A 93 17.35 -0.71 7.16
CA TYR A 93 18.57 -1.06 7.88
C TYR A 93 19.41 0.19 8.16
N GLN A 94 19.71 0.97 7.12
CA GLN A 94 20.50 2.19 7.23
C GLN A 94 19.82 3.21 8.15
N TYR A 95 18.52 3.41 7.98
CA TYR A 95 17.74 4.31 8.83
C TYR A 95 17.84 3.90 10.30
N LEU A 96 17.63 2.63 10.64
CA LEU A 96 17.72 2.14 12.01
C LEU A 96 19.12 2.33 12.62
N GLU A 97 20.19 2.17 11.84
CA GLU A 97 21.55 2.51 12.30
C GLU A 97 21.68 4.00 12.65
N THR A 98 21.10 4.91 11.85
CA THR A 98 21.07 6.35 12.20
C THR A 98 20.29 6.65 13.47
N GLN A 99 19.32 5.79 13.82
CA GLN A 99 18.55 5.88 15.06
C GLN A 99 19.27 5.23 16.26
N GLY A 100 20.49 4.72 16.08
CA GLY A 100 21.32 4.14 17.13
C GLY A 100 21.12 2.63 17.36
N TYR A 101 20.40 1.94 16.47
CA TYR A 101 20.25 0.49 16.54
C TYR A 101 21.38 -0.19 15.78
N THR A 102 22.32 -0.80 16.50
CA THR A 102 23.43 -1.54 15.91
C THR A 102 22.97 -2.93 15.47
N ARG A 103 23.17 -3.28 14.19
CA ARG A 103 22.80 -4.58 13.60
C ARG A 103 21.35 -5.00 13.91
N PRO A 104 20.36 -4.18 13.55
CA PRO A 104 18.96 -4.49 13.82
C PRO A 104 18.56 -5.79 13.13
N LYS A 105 17.83 -6.66 13.85
CA LYS A 105 17.11 -7.78 13.25
C LYS A 105 15.88 -7.19 12.57
N LEU A 106 15.75 -7.31 11.25
CA LEU A 106 14.66 -6.67 10.54
C LEU A 106 14.09 -7.51 9.41
N VAL A 107 12.87 -7.18 9.04
CA VAL A 107 12.13 -7.72 7.91
C VAL A 107 11.51 -6.53 7.19
N ALA A 108 11.44 -6.55 5.86
CA ALA A 108 10.69 -5.55 5.10
C ALA A 108 9.37 -6.13 4.57
N LEU A 109 8.30 -5.35 4.66
CA LEU A 109 6.99 -5.66 4.10
C LEU A 109 6.53 -4.57 3.14
N VAL A 110 6.11 -4.98 1.95
CA VAL A 110 5.47 -4.12 0.94
C VAL A 110 4.22 -4.82 0.42
N ASN A 111 3.05 -4.21 0.62
CA ASN A 111 1.81 -4.80 0.12
C ASN A 111 1.74 -4.72 -1.41
N VAL A 112 1.40 -5.84 -2.05
CA VAL A 112 1.27 -5.97 -3.51
C VAL A 112 0.26 -4.96 -4.07
N ARG A 113 -0.82 -4.69 -3.34
CA ARG A 113 -1.87 -3.74 -3.74
C ARG A 113 -1.38 -2.28 -3.75
N GLY A 114 -0.32 -1.96 -3.03
CA GLY A 114 0.33 -0.65 -3.05
C GLY A 114 1.02 -0.36 -4.38
N LEU A 115 1.44 -1.41 -5.10
CA LEU A 115 2.12 -1.33 -6.40
C LEU A 115 1.10 -1.34 -7.55
N ARG A 116 0.86 -0.17 -8.14
CA ARG A 116 -0.30 0.10 -9.01
C ARG A 116 -0.04 -0.10 -10.50
N ALA A 117 1.23 -0.12 -10.91
CA ALA A 117 1.65 -0.31 -12.29
C ALA A 117 2.89 -1.21 -12.34
N PRO A 118 3.08 -1.96 -13.44
CA PRO A 118 4.30 -2.74 -13.63
C PRO A 118 5.53 -1.86 -13.85
N MET A 119 6.70 -2.41 -13.59
CA MET A 119 7.95 -1.90 -14.17
C MET A 119 7.99 -2.30 -15.66
N PRO A 120 8.29 -1.38 -16.59
CA PRO A 120 8.42 -1.72 -18.00
C PRO A 120 9.75 -2.45 -18.28
N GLU A 121 9.79 -3.24 -19.35
CA GLU A 121 11.04 -3.69 -19.97
C GLU A 121 11.71 -2.52 -20.71
N GLY A 122 13.04 -2.44 -20.66
CA GLY A 122 13.81 -1.39 -21.31
C GLY A 122 13.92 -0.13 -20.44
N PRO A 123 13.93 1.08 -21.04
CA PRO A 123 14.08 2.32 -20.30
C PRO A 123 12.98 2.51 -19.26
N VAL A 124 13.39 2.73 -18.01
CA VAL A 124 12.51 3.07 -16.90
C VAL A 124 12.52 4.59 -16.73
N LEU A 125 11.35 5.20 -16.90
CA LEU A 125 11.16 6.64 -16.79
C LEU A 125 10.75 7.03 -15.36
N LEU A 126 10.99 8.30 -15.00
CA LEU A 126 10.52 8.86 -13.73
C LEU A 126 8.99 8.66 -13.56
N ARG A 127 8.20 8.84 -14.63
CA ARG A 127 6.76 8.60 -14.61
C ARG A 127 6.39 7.19 -14.19
N ASN A 128 7.21 6.18 -14.53
CA ASN A 128 6.91 4.80 -14.18
C ASN A 128 6.97 4.58 -12.67
N ALA A 129 7.88 5.26 -11.96
CA ALA A 129 7.91 5.21 -10.49
C ALA A 129 6.66 5.86 -9.87
N TYR A 130 6.21 7.00 -10.42
CA TYR A 130 4.96 7.66 -9.98
C TYR A 130 3.72 6.82 -10.28
N GLU A 131 3.66 6.14 -11.42
CA GLU A 131 2.57 5.23 -11.77
C GLU A 131 2.59 3.95 -10.91
N MET A 132 3.79 3.44 -10.59
CA MET A 132 3.98 2.24 -9.77
C MET A 132 3.61 2.47 -8.32
N MET A 133 4.11 3.54 -7.69
CA MET A 133 3.83 3.88 -6.29
C MET A 133 3.27 5.32 -6.19
N PRO A 134 1.99 5.53 -6.56
CA PRO A 134 1.41 6.88 -6.63
C PRO A 134 1.16 7.50 -5.26
N PHE A 135 1.18 6.70 -4.20
CA PHE A 135 0.96 7.15 -2.83
C PHE A 135 2.22 7.81 -2.26
N GLU A 136 2.03 8.78 -1.36
CA GLU A 136 3.11 9.47 -0.64
C GLU A 136 3.43 8.79 0.68
N ASN A 137 3.37 7.45 0.71
CA ASN A 137 3.60 6.69 1.93
C ASN A 137 5.05 6.85 2.41
N LEU A 138 5.20 7.21 3.68
CA LEU A 138 6.49 7.26 4.35
C LEU A 138 6.94 5.86 4.75
N MET A 139 8.24 5.60 4.65
CA MET A 139 8.84 4.40 5.23
C MET A 139 8.80 4.51 6.76
N THR A 140 8.26 3.47 7.41
CA THR A 140 8.07 3.38 8.85
C THR A 140 8.64 2.06 9.35
N ALA A 141 9.39 2.11 10.45
CA ALA A 141 9.88 0.93 11.15
C ALA A 141 9.07 0.71 12.42
N VAL A 142 8.54 -0.50 12.61
CA VAL A 142 7.73 -0.91 13.77
C VAL A 142 8.46 -2.02 14.51
N LEU A 143 8.65 -1.89 15.82
CA LEU A 143 9.28 -2.94 16.60
C LEU A 143 8.26 -3.93 17.14
N LEU A 144 8.44 -5.21 16.87
CA LEU A 144 7.62 -6.31 17.36
C LEU A 144 8.43 -7.25 18.25
N SER A 145 7.83 -7.74 19.33
CA SER A 145 8.39 -8.88 20.07
C SER A 145 8.37 -10.15 19.21
N GLY A 146 9.14 -11.18 19.56
CA GLY A 146 9.11 -12.46 18.84
C GLY A 146 7.72 -13.09 18.75
N GLU A 147 6.90 -12.99 19.81
CA GLU A 147 5.50 -13.44 19.78
C GLU A 147 4.66 -12.64 18.77
N GLN A 148 4.80 -11.31 18.78
CA GLN A 148 4.11 -10.44 17.83
C GLN A 148 4.58 -10.69 16.38
N MET A 149 5.86 -11.03 16.21
CA MET A 149 6.43 -11.40 14.92
C MET A 149 5.81 -12.70 14.39
N GLN A 150 5.59 -13.70 15.23
CA GLN A 150 4.84 -14.90 14.83
C GLN A 150 3.43 -14.54 14.33
N GLN A 151 2.71 -13.69 15.07
CA GLN A 151 1.37 -13.21 14.66
C GLN A 151 1.41 -12.43 13.35
N PHE A 152 2.45 -11.62 13.13
CA PHE A 152 2.68 -10.89 11.88
C PHE A 152 2.79 -11.85 10.68
N PHE A 153 3.56 -12.93 10.78
CA PHE A 153 3.63 -13.92 9.70
C PHE A 153 2.31 -14.66 9.47
N GLN A 154 1.52 -14.91 10.53
CA GLN A 154 0.17 -15.46 10.35
C GLN A 154 -0.76 -14.50 9.59
N LEU A 155 -0.66 -13.19 9.84
CA LEU A 155 -1.41 -12.20 9.07
C LEU A 155 -0.95 -12.12 7.61
N MET A 156 0.36 -12.18 7.35
CA MET A 156 0.84 -12.29 5.96
C MET A 156 0.28 -13.53 5.26
N ALA A 157 0.21 -14.67 5.94
CA ALA A 157 -0.38 -15.88 5.38
C ALA A 157 -1.88 -15.71 5.08
N HIS A 158 -2.63 -15.10 6.02
CA HIS A 158 -4.04 -14.76 5.83
C HIS A 158 -4.25 -13.83 4.62
N GLU A 159 -3.38 -12.84 4.44
CA GLU A 159 -3.41 -11.94 3.29
C GLU A 159 -2.91 -12.59 2.00
N ASN A 160 -2.60 -13.89 1.99
CA ASN A 160 -2.08 -14.63 0.86
C ASN A 160 -0.71 -14.11 0.38
N GLY A 161 0.18 -13.73 1.30
CA GLY A 161 1.52 -13.22 0.99
C GLY A 161 1.56 -11.78 0.49
N ASP A 162 2.73 -11.17 0.53
CA ASP A 162 3.02 -9.82 0.04
C ASP A 162 4.54 -9.72 -0.25
N GLY A 163 5.03 -8.56 -0.69
CA GLY A 163 6.47 -8.33 -0.86
C GLY A 163 7.20 -8.43 0.47
N LEU A 164 8.11 -9.39 0.59
CA LEU A 164 8.86 -9.69 1.81
C LEU A 164 10.36 -9.56 1.54
N SER A 165 11.16 -9.07 2.49
CA SER A 165 12.63 -9.20 2.47
C SER A 165 13.19 -9.38 3.88
N GLY A 166 14.35 -10.01 4.04
CA GLY A 166 14.94 -10.35 5.34
C GLY A 166 14.38 -11.62 6.00
N ALA A 167 13.37 -12.25 5.40
CA ALA A 167 12.76 -13.45 5.94
C ALA A 167 12.23 -14.39 4.86
N THR A 168 11.98 -15.64 5.26
CA THR A 168 11.34 -16.67 4.45
C THR A 168 10.27 -17.40 5.27
N PHE A 169 9.20 -17.87 4.65
CA PHE A 169 8.23 -18.76 5.29
C PHE A 169 7.52 -19.68 4.27
N THR A 170 6.84 -20.69 4.79
CA THR A 170 5.98 -21.59 4.03
C THR A 170 4.52 -21.26 4.29
N LEU A 171 3.75 -21.06 3.23
CA LEU A 171 2.33 -20.78 3.27
C LEU A 171 1.54 -22.10 3.17
N THR A 172 0.79 -22.44 4.22
CA THR A 172 -0.04 -23.65 4.33
C THR A 172 -1.51 -23.27 4.57
N ASP A 173 -2.41 -24.25 4.52
CA ASP A 173 -3.85 -24.02 4.75
C ASP A 173 -4.13 -23.55 6.18
N GLU A 174 -3.23 -23.88 7.12
CA GLU A 174 -3.28 -23.48 8.52
C GLU A 174 -2.58 -22.15 8.81
N GLY A 175 -1.87 -21.57 7.84
CA GLY A 175 -1.18 -20.28 7.98
C GLY A 175 0.31 -20.33 7.62
N ALA A 176 1.11 -19.51 8.29
CA ALA A 176 2.56 -19.45 8.06
C ALA A 176 3.30 -20.48 8.92
N THR A 177 4.18 -21.26 8.28
CA THR A 177 5.07 -22.22 8.95
C THR A 177 6.52 -22.03 8.48
N SER A 178 7.47 -22.73 9.11
CA SER A 178 8.90 -22.68 8.75
C SER A 178 9.49 -21.27 8.64
N ILE A 179 8.98 -20.35 9.46
CA ILE A 179 9.38 -18.93 9.43
C ILE A 179 10.83 -18.80 9.85
N ARG A 180 11.62 -18.10 9.03
CA ARG A 180 13.02 -17.78 9.30
C ARG A 180 13.30 -16.33 9.01
N ILE A 181 13.93 -15.64 9.95
CA ILE A 181 14.46 -14.29 9.82
C ILE A 181 15.99 -14.40 9.82
N ASP A 182 16.65 -13.88 8.79
CA ASP A 182 18.09 -14.07 8.56
C ASP A 182 18.52 -15.55 8.64
N GLY A 183 17.67 -16.44 8.12
CA GLY A 183 17.88 -17.88 8.11
C GLY A 183 17.70 -18.59 9.46
N ARG A 184 17.34 -17.89 10.53
CA ARG A 184 17.11 -18.47 11.87
C ARG A 184 15.62 -18.49 12.21
N PRO A 185 15.13 -19.50 12.95
CA PRO A 185 13.78 -19.46 13.53
C PRO A 185 13.58 -18.20 14.38
N ILE A 186 12.34 -17.75 14.51
CA ILE A 186 11.99 -16.67 15.43
C ILE A 186 12.34 -17.10 16.86
N ASP A 187 12.99 -16.19 17.59
CA ASP A 187 13.25 -16.29 19.02
C ASP A 187 12.24 -15.39 19.75
N GLU A 188 11.39 -16.00 20.58
CA GLU A 188 10.34 -15.28 21.30
C GLU A 188 10.87 -14.27 22.33
N SER A 189 12.13 -14.42 22.74
CA SER A 189 12.78 -13.53 23.72
C SER A 189 13.42 -12.29 23.10
N GLU A 190 13.38 -12.18 21.77
CA GLU A 190 14.06 -11.14 21.01
C GLU A 190 13.05 -10.19 20.33
N ASP A 191 13.47 -8.95 20.13
CA ASP A 191 12.71 -7.97 19.36
C ASP A 191 13.18 -7.92 17.91
N TYR A 192 12.25 -7.63 17.01
CA TYR A 192 12.47 -7.56 15.57
C TYR A 192 11.80 -6.33 14.98
N TRP A 193 12.47 -5.69 14.03
CA TRP A 193 11.90 -4.59 13.27
C TRP A 193 11.14 -5.10 12.04
N VAL A 194 9.97 -4.51 11.79
CA VAL A 194 9.33 -4.57 10.48
C VAL A 194 9.39 -3.20 9.84
N VAL A 195 10.03 -3.10 8.69
CA VAL A 195 10.11 -1.86 7.91
C VAL A 195 9.10 -1.93 6.77
N THR A 196 8.20 -0.96 6.72
CA THR A 196 7.05 -0.97 5.82
C THR A 196 6.57 0.45 5.51
N SER A 197 5.40 0.62 4.89
CA SER A 197 4.75 1.93 4.72
C SER A 197 3.99 2.35 5.98
N ASP A 198 3.88 3.66 6.21
CA ASP A 198 2.98 4.24 7.22
C ASP A 198 1.54 3.72 7.13
N TYR A 199 0.99 3.58 5.92
CA TYR A 199 -0.33 2.98 5.68
C TYR A 199 -0.46 1.58 6.28
N LEU A 200 0.55 0.72 6.07
CA LEU A 200 0.53 -0.63 6.65
C LEU A 200 0.77 -0.57 8.16
N ALA A 201 1.70 0.27 8.63
CA ALA A 201 1.99 0.46 10.05
C ALA A 201 0.77 0.94 10.86
N GLU A 202 -0.14 1.68 10.23
CA GLU A 202 -1.43 2.12 10.80
C GLU A 202 -2.53 1.02 10.76
N GLY A 203 -2.21 -0.18 10.28
CA GLY A 203 -3.12 -1.32 10.21
C GLY A 203 -3.84 -1.49 8.87
N GLY A 204 -3.40 -0.76 7.84
CA GLY A 204 -3.87 -0.95 6.46
C GLY A 204 -3.74 -2.41 6.00
N ASP A 205 -4.59 -2.81 5.07
CA ASP A 205 -4.62 -4.17 4.51
C ASP A 205 -4.75 -5.30 5.56
N GLY A 206 -5.23 -5.00 6.77
CA GLY A 206 -5.44 -5.99 7.83
C GLY A 206 -4.24 -6.21 8.76
N TYR A 207 -3.12 -5.51 8.57
CA TYR A 207 -1.90 -5.60 9.39
C TYR A 207 -2.03 -4.91 10.77
N THR A 208 -3.15 -5.14 11.43
CA THR A 208 -3.51 -4.57 12.75
C THR A 208 -2.52 -4.89 13.87
N ILE A 209 -1.66 -5.90 13.69
CA ILE A 209 -0.60 -6.26 14.64
C ILE A 209 0.32 -5.08 14.97
N PHE A 210 0.57 -4.19 14.01
CA PHE A 210 1.44 -3.03 14.21
C PHE A 210 0.86 -2.03 15.23
N GLY A 211 -0.46 -1.95 15.36
CA GLY A 211 -1.14 -1.16 16.39
C GLY A 211 -0.93 -1.68 17.82
N LYS A 212 -0.38 -2.89 18.00
CA LYS A 212 0.02 -3.44 19.32
C LYS A 212 1.44 -3.05 19.74
N SER A 213 2.21 -2.41 18.86
CA SER A 213 3.56 -1.93 19.18
C SER A 213 3.52 -0.50 19.69
N ASP A 214 4.22 -0.24 20.79
CA ASP A 214 4.41 1.12 21.32
C ASP A 214 5.58 1.86 20.64
N ARG A 215 6.28 1.22 19.70
CA ARG A 215 7.50 1.77 19.09
C ARG A 215 7.45 1.76 17.57
N HIS A 216 7.11 2.93 17.05
CA HIS A 216 7.08 3.26 15.62
C HIS A 216 8.09 4.38 15.34
N LEU A 217 8.96 4.17 14.35
CA LEU A 217 9.91 5.17 13.87
C LEU A 217 9.53 5.52 12.43
N ILE A 218 8.93 6.69 12.26
CA ILE A 218 8.53 7.21 10.95
C ILE A 218 9.72 7.97 10.37
N SER A 219 10.16 7.59 9.18
CA SER A 219 11.22 8.30 8.46
C SER A 219 10.66 9.52 7.71
N ASN A 220 11.56 10.33 7.15
CA ASN A 220 11.22 11.39 6.21
C ASN A 220 11.35 10.93 4.74
N TYR A 221 11.52 9.64 4.48
CA TYR A 221 11.67 9.08 3.15
C TYR A 221 10.35 8.48 2.67
N THR A 222 9.88 8.87 1.49
CA THR A 222 8.76 8.18 0.85
C THR A 222 9.24 6.91 0.18
N ILE A 223 8.40 5.87 0.16
CA ILE A 223 8.74 4.60 -0.53
C ILE A 223 9.00 4.85 -2.02
N ARG A 224 8.26 5.79 -2.65
CA ARG A 224 8.46 6.16 -4.06
C ARG A 224 9.83 6.80 -4.28
N ASP A 225 10.28 7.70 -3.40
CA ASP A 225 11.59 8.33 -3.56
C ASP A 225 12.71 7.30 -3.39
N LEU A 226 12.58 6.36 -2.45
CA LEU A 226 13.51 5.24 -2.30
C LEU A 226 13.60 4.40 -3.58
N ILE A 227 12.46 4.13 -4.25
CA ILE A 227 12.44 3.45 -5.55
C ILE A 227 13.23 4.25 -6.59
N ILE A 228 12.95 5.55 -6.71
CA ILE A 228 13.60 6.44 -7.71
C ILE A 228 15.11 6.49 -7.47
N GLU A 229 15.54 6.69 -6.22
CA GLU A 229 16.94 6.76 -5.84
C GLU A 229 17.68 5.46 -6.08
N ARG A 230 17.08 4.31 -5.72
CA ARG A 230 17.65 2.99 -5.99
C ARG A 230 17.85 2.77 -7.49
N ILE A 231 16.85 3.07 -8.31
CA ILE A 231 16.91 2.88 -9.76
C ILE A 231 18.02 3.76 -10.38
N LYS A 232 18.10 5.03 -9.96
CA LYS A 232 19.18 5.94 -10.40
C LYS A 232 20.55 5.43 -9.98
N SER A 233 20.73 5.03 -8.72
CA SER A 233 21.98 4.47 -8.21
C SER A 233 22.41 3.22 -8.98
N MET A 234 21.48 2.31 -9.31
CA MET A 234 21.77 1.14 -10.14
C MET A 234 22.22 1.56 -11.55
N SER A 235 21.54 2.54 -12.15
CA SER A 235 21.90 3.07 -13.47
C SER A 235 23.30 3.70 -13.49
N GLU A 236 23.67 4.46 -12.47
CA GLU A 236 25.01 5.05 -12.32
C GLU A 236 26.10 3.97 -12.21
N GLN A 237 25.75 2.81 -11.64
CA GLN A 237 26.61 1.64 -11.53
C GLN A 237 26.56 0.72 -12.76
N ASN A 238 25.90 1.12 -13.84
CA ASN A 238 25.66 0.31 -15.04
C ASN A 238 24.96 -1.03 -14.77
N GLN A 239 24.15 -1.09 -13.71
CA GLN A 239 23.35 -2.26 -13.37
C GLN A 239 21.99 -2.19 -14.08
N ILE A 240 21.57 -3.31 -14.63
CA ILE A 240 20.25 -3.49 -15.23
C ILE A 240 19.35 -4.15 -14.18
N ILE A 241 18.16 -3.59 -13.97
CA ILE A 241 17.18 -4.16 -13.04
C ILE A 241 16.67 -5.47 -13.64
N SER A 242 16.79 -6.56 -12.89
CA SER A 242 16.44 -7.91 -13.32
C SER A 242 15.29 -8.48 -12.48
N PRO A 243 14.41 -9.33 -13.06
CA PRO A 243 13.37 -10.03 -12.30
C PRO A 243 13.89 -11.17 -11.41
N GLU A 244 15.19 -11.40 -11.37
CA GLU A 244 15.77 -12.45 -10.52
C GLU A 244 15.52 -12.14 -9.04
N MET A 245 14.80 -13.06 -8.39
CA MET A 245 14.50 -13.01 -6.97
C MET A 245 14.69 -14.40 -6.37
N GLY A 246 15.19 -14.46 -5.15
CA GLY A 246 15.13 -15.69 -4.35
C GLY A 246 13.68 -15.97 -3.92
N VAL A 247 13.34 -17.24 -3.71
CA VAL A 247 12.01 -17.62 -3.18
C VAL A 247 11.97 -17.32 -1.68
N ARG A 248 11.07 -16.43 -1.26
CA ARG A 248 10.89 -16.07 0.16
C ARG A 248 9.59 -16.65 0.71
N ILE A 249 8.58 -16.82 -0.14
CA ILE A 249 7.29 -17.43 0.23
C ILE A 249 7.12 -18.72 -0.57
N THR A 250 7.15 -19.86 0.12
CA THR A 250 6.87 -21.16 -0.50
C THR A 250 5.43 -21.56 -0.25
N ASP A 251 4.59 -21.61 -1.29
CA ASP A 251 3.18 -22.02 -1.17
C ASP A 251 3.03 -23.53 -1.36
N VAL A 252 2.37 -24.21 -0.40
CA VAL A 252 2.17 -25.67 -0.38
C VAL A 252 0.71 -26.08 -0.21
N ARG A 253 -0.23 -25.16 -0.40
CA ARG A 253 -1.68 -25.42 -0.37
C ARG A 253 -2.20 -26.04 -1.66
#